data_AF-A0A1F7I6Y5-F1
#
_entry.id   AF-A0A1F7I6Y5-F1
#
_cell.length_a   1.000
_cell.length_b   1.000
_cell.length_c   1.000
_cell.angle_alpha   90.00
_cell.angle_beta   90.00
_cell.angle_gamma   90.00
#
_symmetry.space_group_name_H-M   'P 1'
#
loop_
_entity.id
_entity.type
_entity.pdbx_description
1 polymer ?
#
loop_
_entity_poly.entity_id
_entity_poly.type
_entity_poly.pdbx_seq_one_letter_code
_entity_poly.pdbx_strand_id
1 'polypeptide(L)'
;MNPNHQSWIKRNFPTIVFFLIFLNILLLDLFAAINLMDKKNKYSSQSRAVSISITPTPIFPSADESQSQNCSPNCVSEIDRALAPLKKALSATPRLAKTQTGTLPTTAPVVQPTESSQHQATVKEFFIPLGTGSSTAADWTDVPGVKAEIDSTKYANIQKVLFEASTHVPSTNQIVEVRLYNETDKYVVSNSEFLYPSGTTQNFRIAAIQLGQGAKTYQVQMKTQLQYSAVLDQSRIHITTN
;
A
#
# COMPACT_ATOMS: atom_id res chain seq x y z
N MET A 1 -61.35 40.56 14.25
CA MET A 1 -60.83 39.27 14.75
C MET A 1 -61.89 38.64 15.63
N ASN A 2 -62.40 37.45 15.26
CA ASN A 2 -63.51 36.80 15.96
C ASN A 2 -62.98 36.08 17.23
N PRO A 3 -63.42 36.45 18.45
CA PRO A 3 -62.90 35.91 19.71
C PRO A 3 -63.09 34.39 19.86
N ASN A 4 -64.00 33.78 19.09
CA ASN A 4 -64.23 32.34 19.10
C ASN A 4 -63.13 31.51 18.41
N HIS A 5 -62.28 32.11 17.58
CA HIS A 5 -61.22 31.38 16.88
C HIS A 5 -59.98 31.15 17.77
N GLN A 6 -59.68 32.07 18.70
CA GLN A 6 -58.53 31.93 19.59
C GLN A 6 -58.69 30.84 20.66
N SER A 7 -59.91 30.59 21.14
CA SER A 7 -60.18 29.59 22.17
C SER A 7 -60.07 28.15 21.63
N TRP A 8 -60.47 27.93 20.38
CA TRP A 8 -60.36 26.63 19.70
C TRP A 8 -58.90 26.22 19.48
N ILE A 9 -58.07 27.15 18.99
CA ILE A 9 -56.64 26.89 18.76
C ILE A 9 -55.95 26.55 20.07
N LYS A 10 -56.16 27.31 21.14
CA LYS A 10 -55.52 27.04 22.45
C LYS A 10 -55.93 25.69 23.05
N ARG A 11 -57.18 25.26 22.84
CA ARG A 11 -57.68 23.96 23.32
C ARG A 11 -57.08 22.78 22.56
N ASN A 12 -56.88 22.92 21.25
CA ASN A 12 -56.41 21.84 20.38
C ASN A 12 -54.90 21.89 20.06
N PHE A 13 -54.22 22.95 20.48
CA PHE A 13 -52.77 23.09 20.33
C PHE A 13 -51.97 21.90 20.87
N PRO A 14 -52.22 21.39 22.11
CA PRO A 14 -51.44 20.26 22.62
C PRO A 14 -51.67 18.97 21.82
N THR A 15 -52.90 18.73 21.34
CA THR A 15 -53.21 17.57 20.50
C THR A 15 -52.54 17.64 19.12
N ILE A 16 -52.45 18.84 18.54
CA ILE A 16 -51.76 19.05 17.26
C ILE A 16 -50.26 18.83 17.42
N VAL A 17 -49.66 19.37 18.49
CA VAL A 17 -48.23 19.18 18.78
C VAL A 17 -47.91 17.70 19.03
N PHE A 18 -48.75 17.01 19.80
CA PHE A 18 -48.58 15.57 20.04
C PHE A 18 -48.66 14.76 18.75
N PHE A 19 -49.61 15.08 17.87
CA PHE A 19 -49.74 14.43 16.57
C PHE A 19 -48.51 14.66 15.68
N LEU A 20 -47.96 15.88 15.66
CA LEU A 20 -46.75 16.19 14.90
C LEU A 20 -45.52 15.45 15.42
N ILE A 21 -45.36 15.35 16.74
CA ILE A 21 -44.28 14.58 17.37
C ILE A 21 -44.42 13.10 17.05
N PHE A 22 -45.64 12.55 17.19
CA PHE A 22 -45.90 11.14 16.90
C PHE A 22 -45.66 10.80 15.42
N LEU A 23 -46.08 11.68 14.50
CA LEU A 23 -45.80 11.53 13.07
C LEU A 23 -44.30 11.58 12.80
N ASN A 24 -43.54 12.45 13.46
CA ASN A 24 -42.09 12.53 13.32
C ASN A 24 -41.41 11.24 13.79
N ILE A 25 -41.82 10.68 14.93
CA ILE A 25 -41.30 9.40 15.45
C ILE A 25 -41.61 8.26 14.48
N LEU A 26 -42.85 8.18 13.96
CA LEU A 26 -43.23 7.17 12.97
C LEU A 26 -42.39 7.26 11.69
N LEU A 27 -42.07 8.48 11.23
CA LEU A 27 -41.21 8.68 10.07
C LEU A 27 -39.77 8.23 10.33
N LEU A 28 -39.23 8.49 11.53
CA LEU A 28 -37.91 8.01 11.95
C LEU A 28 -37.85 6.48 12.05
N ASP A 29 -38.86 5.85 12.63
CA ASP A 29 -38.94 4.38 12.75
C ASP A 29 -39.05 3.72 11.38
N LEU A 30 -39.86 4.28 10.47
CA LEU A 30 -39.98 3.78 9.09
C LEU A 30 -38.65 3.91 8.33
N PHE A 31 -37.96 5.04 8.47
CA PHE A 31 -36.65 5.24 7.87
C PHE A 31 -35.62 4.24 8.42
N ALA A 32 -35.59 4.03 9.73
CA ALA A 32 -34.71 3.04 10.35
C ALA A 32 -35.01 1.61 9.86
N ALA A 33 -36.29 1.25 9.72
CA ALA A 33 -36.72 -0.06 9.23
C ALA A 33 -36.29 -0.32 7.78
N ILE A 34 -36.43 0.68 6.88
CA ILE A 34 -35.98 0.58 5.49
C ILE A 34 -34.46 0.37 5.42
N ASN A 35 -33.68 1.15 6.19
CA ASN A 35 -32.22 1.01 6.24
C ASN A 35 -31.76 -0.36 6.78
N LEU A 36 -32.53 -0.97 7.68
CA LEU A 36 -32.23 -2.29 8.24
C LEU A 36 -32.57 -3.43 7.26
N MET A 37 -33.62 -3.27 6.44
CA MET A 37 -33.97 -4.26 5.40
C MET A 37 -32.94 -4.28 4.26
N ASP A 38 -32.40 -3.13 3.87
CA ASP A 38 -31.38 -3.07 2.80
C ASP A 38 -30.08 -3.80 3.20
N LYS A 39 -29.70 -3.75 4.49
CA LYS A 39 -28.58 -4.56 5.00
C LYS A 39 -28.81 -6.06 4.85
N LYS A 40 -30.02 -6.57 5.16
CA LYS A 40 -30.30 -8.02 5.09
C LYS A 40 -30.24 -8.58 3.66
N ASN A 41 -30.66 -7.78 2.67
CA ASN A 41 -30.64 -8.20 1.27
C ASN A 41 -29.21 -8.36 0.70
N LYS A 42 -28.23 -7.61 1.22
CA LYS A 42 -26.83 -7.72 0.78
C LYS A 42 -26.09 -8.97 1.32
N TYR A 43 -26.54 -9.57 2.42
CA TYR A 43 -25.91 -10.77 3.00
C TYR A 43 -26.49 -12.11 2.50
N SER A 44 -27.65 -12.11 1.83
CA SER A 44 -28.29 -13.35 1.34
C SER A 44 -27.78 -13.81 -0.03
N SER A 45 -27.10 -12.95 -0.79
CA SER A 45 -26.69 -13.22 -2.18
C SER A 45 -25.34 -13.95 -2.32
N GLN A 46 -24.63 -14.24 -1.22
CA GLN A 46 -23.29 -14.83 -1.25
C GLN A 46 -23.26 -16.24 -0.62
N SER A 47 -24.15 -17.13 -1.07
CA SER A 47 -24.04 -18.57 -0.84
C SER A 47 -24.50 -19.38 -2.05
N ARG A 48 -23.78 -19.22 -3.17
CA ARG A 48 -23.68 -20.26 -4.19
C ARG A 48 -22.19 -20.50 -4.46
N ALA A 49 -21.60 -21.42 -3.69
CA ALA A 49 -20.36 -22.04 -4.10
C ALA A 49 -20.67 -22.86 -5.36
N VAL A 50 -20.19 -22.38 -6.51
CA VAL A 50 -20.15 -23.17 -7.74
C VAL A 50 -19.05 -24.20 -7.55
N SER A 51 -19.42 -25.44 -7.26
CA SER A 51 -18.52 -26.59 -7.27
C SER A 51 -18.17 -26.93 -8.73
N ILE A 52 -17.09 -26.35 -9.25
CA ILE A 52 -16.49 -26.78 -10.51
C ILE A 52 -15.63 -28.01 -10.19
N SER A 53 -16.14 -29.20 -10.53
CA SER A 53 -15.38 -30.44 -10.54
C SER A 53 -14.54 -30.50 -11.81
N ILE A 54 -13.30 -30.02 -11.75
CA ILE A 54 -12.31 -30.24 -12.80
C ILE A 54 -11.49 -31.48 -12.47
N THR A 55 -11.79 -32.56 -13.19
CA THR A 55 -11.00 -33.78 -13.23
C THR A 55 -9.71 -33.49 -14.04
N PRO A 56 -8.51 -33.68 -13.48
CA PRO A 56 -7.26 -33.43 -14.20
C PRO A 56 -6.94 -34.61 -15.13
N THR A 57 -6.97 -34.36 -16.44
CA THR A 57 -6.39 -35.27 -17.44
C THR A 57 -4.89 -34.96 -17.57
N PRO A 58 -3.99 -35.96 -17.46
CA PRO A 58 -2.55 -35.73 -17.57
C PRO A 58 -2.15 -35.58 -19.04
N ILE A 59 -1.47 -34.47 -19.37
CA ILE A 59 -0.75 -34.29 -20.63
C ILE A 59 0.67 -33.85 -20.30
N PHE A 60 1.64 -34.67 -20.68
CA PHE A 60 3.06 -34.35 -20.83
C PHE A 60 3.59 -35.17 -22.02
N PRO A 61 4.69 -34.79 -22.66
CA PRO A 61 5.09 -33.46 -23.14
C PRO A 61 5.49 -33.53 -24.63
N SER A 62 5.55 -32.39 -25.31
CA SER A 62 6.37 -32.27 -26.53
C SER A 62 7.18 -30.99 -26.45
N ALA A 63 8.50 -31.19 -26.44
CA ALA A 63 9.50 -30.17 -26.67
C ALA A 63 9.34 -29.61 -28.09
N ASP A 64 9.30 -28.29 -28.24
CA ASP A 64 10.45 -27.51 -28.73
C ASP A 64 10.05 -26.06 -29.08
N GLU A 65 11.04 -25.19 -28.89
CA GLU A 65 11.31 -23.91 -29.57
C GLU A 65 10.32 -22.72 -29.48
N SER A 66 10.75 -21.77 -28.64
CA SER A 66 10.90 -20.34 -28.97
C SER A 66 10.34 -19.83 -30.29
N GLN A 67 9.22 -19.09 -30.25
CA GLN A 67 8.97 -17.96 -31.14
C GLN A 67 8.26 -16.82 -30.40
N SER A 68 9.08 -15.88 -29.93
CA SER A 68 8.68 -14.48 -29.78
C SER A 68 8.57 -13.90 -31.18
N GLN A 69 7.39 -13.44 -31.60
CA GLN A 69 7.24 -12.28 -32.48
C GLN A 69 5.77 -12.02 -32.80
N ASN A 70 5.21 -11.00 -32.16
CA ASN A 70 4.30 -10.08 -32.85
C ASN A 70 4.22 -8.77 -32.06
N CYS A 71 5.26 -7.95 -32.21
CA CYS A 71 5.20 -6.54 -31.86
C CYS A 71 5.02 -5.75 -33.17
N SER A 72 3.99 -4.90 -33.23
CA SER A 72 3.76 -3.93 -34.30
C SER A 72 5.04 -3.09 -34.57
N PRO A 73 5.33 -2.68 -35.83
CA PRO A 73 6.60 -2.02 -36.20
C PRO A 73 7.00 -0.81 -35.33
N ASN A 74 6.02 -0.14 -34.71
CA ASN A 74 6.25 1.00 -33.82
C ASN A 74 6.87 0.62 -32.46
N CYS A 75 6.77 -0.63 -32.03
CA CYS A 75 7.35 -1.10 -30.77
C CYS A 75 8.85 -1.41 -30.92
N VAL A 76 9.26 -1.93 -32.08
CA VAL A 76 10.67 -2.26 -32.36
C VAL A 76 11.52 -0.98 -32.41
N SER A 77 11.02 0.07 -33.05
CA SER A 77 11.73 1.35 -33.12
C SER A 77 11.92 2.03 -31.76
N GLU A 78 11.00 1.84 -30.82
CA GLU A 78 11.11 2.38 -29.46
C GLU A 78 12.12 1.61 -28.60
N ILE A 79 12.16 0.29 -28.76
CA ILE A 79 13.16 -0.56 -28.10
C ILE A 79 14.57 -0.22 -28.61
N ASP A 80 14.75 -0.07 -29.92
CA ASP A 80 16.05 0.29 -30.50
C ASP A 80 16.51 1.70 -30.08
N ARG A 81 15.57 2.65 -29.95
CA ARG A 81 15.84 3.99 -29.43
C ARG A 81 16.28 3.95 -27.96
N ALA A 82 15.65 3.10 -27.15
CA ALA A 82 16.00 2.95 -25.73
C ALA A 82 17.37 2.27 -25.51
N LEU A 83 17.80 1.40 -26.42
CA LEU A 83 19.06 0.65 -26.30
C LEU A 83 20.28 1.34 -26.95
N ALA A 84 20.07 2.38 -27.76
CA ALA A 84 21.12 3.17 -28.39
C ALA A 84 22.20 3.72 -27.41
N PRO A 85 21.87 4.27 -26.23
CA PRO A 85 22.88 4.77 -25.29
C PRO A 85 23.70 3.64 -24.62
N LEU A 86 23.11 2.45 -24.45
CA LEU A 86 23.79 1.29 -23.85
C LEU A 86 24.83 0.68 -24.81
N LYS A 87 24.53 0.62 -26.12
CA LYS A 87 25.48 0.13 -27.13
C LYS A 87 26.71 1.02 -27.30
N LYS A 88 26.59 2.33 -27.05
CA LYS A 88 27.71 3.29 -27.15
C LYS A 88 28.68 3.21 -25.96
N ALA A 89 28.25 2.67 -24.82
CA ALA A 89 29.07 2.53 -23.61
C ALA A 89 29.93 1.24 -23.57
N LEU A 90 29.65 0.25 -24.45
CA LEU A 90 30.35 -1.04 -24.49
C LEU A 90 31.62 -1.05 -25.38
N SER A 91 32.02 0.10 -25.97
CA SER A 91 33.21 0.21 -26.84
C SER A 91 34.38 0.97 -26.20
N ALA A 92 34.34 1.26 -24.90
CA ALA A 92 35.45 1.88 -24.17
C ALA A 92 36.28 0.82 -23.41
N THR A 93 37.27 0.24 -24.09
CA THR A 93 38.27 -0.65 -23.50
C THR A 93 39.23 0.12 -22.58
N PRO A 94 39.42 -0.27 -21.30
CA PRO A 94 40.46 0.30 -20.45
C PRO A 94 41.84 -0.29 -20.82
N ARG A 95 42.81 0.60 -21.06
CA ARG A 95 44.22 0.29 -21.33
C ARG A 95 44.94 -0.02 -20.03
N LEU A 96 45.25 -1.29 -19.80
CA LEU A 96 46.23 -1.76 -18.81
C LEU A 96 47.64 -1.23 -19.17
N ALA A 97 48.27 -0.54 -18.23
CA ALA A 97 49.71 -0.21 -18.27
C ALA A 97 50.44 -1.04 -17.21
N LYS A 98 51.53 -1.68 -17.65
CA LYS A 98 52.34 -2.68 -16.97
C LYS A 98 53.46 -2.03 -16.14
N THR A 99 53.62 -2.58 -14.94
CA THR A 99 54.82 -2.82 -14.11
C THR A 99 56.15 -2.13 -14.48
N GLN A 100 56.76 -1.46 -13.50
CA GLN A 100 58.21 -1.39 -13.32
C GLN A 100 58.61 -1.57 -11.85
N THR A 101 59.81 -2.11 -11.68
CA THR A 101 60.35 -2.86 -10.56
C THR A 101 61.31 -2.02 -9.71
N GLY A 102 61.27 -2.20 -8.39
CA GLY A 102 62.45 -2.28 -7.51
C GLY A 102 63.12 -0.98 -7.04
N THR A 103 63.09 -0.72 -5.73
CA THR A 103 64.30 -0.53 -4.89
C THR A 103 63.92 -0.38 -3.40
N LEU A 104 64.59 -1.18 -2.56
CA LEU A 104 64.65 -1.08 -1.08
C LEU A 104 65.58 0.08 -0.71
N PRO A 105 65.27 0.89 0.32
CA PRO A 105 66.10 0.82 1.53
C PRO A 105 65.38 1.10 2.88
N THR A 106 65.89 0.41 3.90
CA THR A 106 66.13 0.91 5.27
C THR A 106 64.95 1.18 6.21
N THR A 107 64.80 0.24 7.14
CA THR A 107 64.15 0.32 8.44
C THR A 107 64.62 1.51 9.29
N ALA A 108 63.68 2.37 9.68
CA ALA A 108 63.72 3.17 10.89
C ALA A 108 62.34 3.07 11.58
N PRO A 109 62.25 2.87 12.90
CA PRO A 109 60.96 2.77 13.57
C PRO A 109 60.36 4.17 13.71
N VAL A 110 59.39 4.49 12.87
CA VAL A 110 58.53 5.65 13.04
C VAL A 110 57.51 5.31 14.13
N VAL A 111 57.57 6.03 15.23
CA VAL A 111 56.55 5.99 16.29
C VAL A 111 55.26 6.53 15.70
N GLN A 112 54.33 5.63 15.39
CA GLN A 112 53.03 5.96 14.85
C GLN A 112 52.14 6.46 16.00
N PRO A 113 51.57 7.67 15.92
CA PRO A 113 50.55 8.10 16.87
C PRO A 113 49.39 7.13 16.79
N THR A 114 49.00 6.54 17.93
CA THR A 114 47.73 5.84 18.07
C THR A 114 46.63 6.87 17.87
N GLU A 115 46.19 7.06 16.62
CA GLU A 115 44.93 7.72 16.33
C GLU A 115 43.84 6.84 16.94
N SER A 116 43.29 7.29 18.06
CA SER A 116 42.00 6.79 18.52
C SER A 116 41.01 7.11 17.41
N SER A 117 40.70 6.14 16.57
CA SER A 117 39.59 6.23 15.63
C SER A 117 38.33 6.40 16.47
N GLN A 118 37.94 7.66 16.69
CA GLN A 118 36.57 7.96 17.04
C GLN A 118 35.76 7.55 15.82
N HIS A 119 35.22 6.33 15.88
CA HIS A 119 34.31 5.80 14.89
C HIS A 119 33.08 6.70 14.92
N GLN A 120 33.04 7.70 14.05
CA GLN A 120 31.87 8.54 13.87
C GLN A 120 30.79 7.61 13.29
N ALA A 121 29.86 7.22 14.15
CA ALA A 121 28.81 6.27 13.81
C ALA A 121 28.06 6.82 12.59
N THR A 122 28.19 6.11 11.47
CA THR A 122 27.72 6.59 10.17
C THR A 122 26.28 6.13 10.02
N VAL A 123 25.35 7.07 10.17
CA VAL A 123 23.93 6.81 9.96
C VAL A 123 23.69 6.35 8.52
N LYS A 124 22.99 5.23 8.34
CA LYS A 124 22.54 4.75 7.02
C LYS A 124 21.03 4.71 6.96
N GLU A 125 20.49 5.06 5.80
CA GLU A 125 19.06 5.03 5.51
C GLU A 125 18.79 4.05 4.36
N PHE A 126 17.75 3.24 4.51
CA PHE A 126 17.32 2.26 3.52
C PHE A 126 15.85 2.49 3.20
N PHE A 127 15.54 2.58 1.90
CA PHE A 127 14.17 2.69 1.41
C PHE A 127 13.81 1.43 0.64
N ILE A 128 12.85 0.68 1.18
CA ILE A 128 12.36 -0.56 0.59
C ILE A 128 10.99 -0.27 -0.02
N PRO A 129 10.88 -0.10 -1.36
CA PRO A 129 9.60 0.11 -1.99
C PRO A 129 8.76 -1.16 -1.88
N LEU A 130 7.50 -0.99 -1.48
CA LEU A 130 6.51 -2.07 -1.49
C LEU A 130 5.73 -2.09 -2.80
N GLY A 131 5.59 -0.93 -3.46
CA GLY A 131 4.98 -0.80 -4.79
C GLY A 131 3.78 0.13 -4.82
N THR A 132 3.01 0.01 -5.89
CA THR A 132 1.79 0.78 -6.18
C THR A 132 0.70 -0.18 -6.62
N GLY A 133 -0.56 0.23 -6.50
CA GLY A 133 -1.68 -0.63 -6.86
C GLY A 133 -3.02 0.03 -6.66
N SER A 134 -4.10 -0.75 -6.71
CA SER A 134 -5.43 -0.23 -6.46
C SER A 134 -6.31 -1.28 -5.77
N SER A 135 -7.36 -0.80 -5.11
CA SER A 135 -8.37 -1.66 -4.48
C SER A 135 -9.75 -1.01 -4.52
N THR A 136 -10.77 -1.86 -4.62
CA THR A 136 -12.21 -1.54 -4.51
C THR A 136 -12.86 -2.30 -3.35
N ALA A 137 -12.07 -3.00 -2.53
CA ALA A 137 -12.58 -3.93 -1.54
C ALA A 137 -13.27 -3.20 -0.37
N ALA A 138 -14.41 -3.73 0.09
CA ALA A 138 -15.08 -3.24 1.29
C ALA A 138 -14.37 -3.68 2.58
N ASP A 139 -13.73 -4.84 2.55
CA ASP A 139 -12.96 -5.42 3.64
C ASP A 139 -11.47 -5.42 3.31
N TRP A 140 -10.65 -5.55 4.36
CA TRP A 140 -9.19 -5.59 4.23
C TRP A 140 -8.75 -6.67 3.25
N THR A 141 -8.22 -6.21 2.12
CA THR A 141 -7.74 -7.09 1.04
C THR A 141 -6.35 -6.68 0.64
N ASP A 142 -5.55 -7.66 0.23
CA ASP A 142 -4.19 -7.45 -0.25
C ASP A 142 -4.20 -6.66 -1.55
N VAL A 143 -3.33 -5.66 -1.64
CA VAL A 143 -3.15 -4.94 -2.90
C VAL A 143 -2.23 -5.78 -3.80
N PRO A 144 -2.69 -6.20 -5.00
CA PRO A 144 -1.93 -7.12 -5.84
C PRO A 144 -0.53 -6.57 -6.16
N GLY A 145 0.50 -7.38 -5.91
CA GLY A 145 1.89 -7.03 -6.23
C GLY A 145 2.55 -6.02 -5.29
N VAL A 146 1.85 -5.53 -4.26
CA VAL A 146 2.40 -4.55 -3.32
C VAL A 146 2.95 -5.25 -2.08
N LYS A 147 4.16 -5.81 -2.21
CA LYS A 147 4.86 -6.52 -1.14
C LYS A 147 6.37 -6.56 -1.33
N ALA A 148 7.09 -6.70 -0.22
CA ALA A 148 8.53 -6.93 -0.22
C ALA A 148 8.95 -7.88 0.91
N GLU A 149 10.01 -8.65 0.67
CA GLU A 149 10.71 -9.39 1.71
C GLU A 149 11.75 -8.48 2.37
N ILE A 150 11.74 -8.45 3.70
CA ILE A 150 12.68 -7.67 4.51
C ILE A 150 13.27 -8.60 5.54
N ASP A 151 14.59 -8.72 5.52
CA ASP A 151 15.35 -9.45 6.53
C ASP A 151 15.96 -8.47 7.51
N SER A 152 15.36 -8.37 8.70
CA SER A 152 15.81 -7.45 9.75
C SER A 152 17.25 -7.73 10.21
N THR A 153 17.77 -8.94 10.00
CA THR A 153 19.16 -9.29 10.38
C THR A 153 20.21 -8.66 9.48
N LYS A 154 19.82 -8.19 8.27
CA LYS A 154 20.73 -7.50 7.34
C LYS A 154 20.96 -6.03 7.71
N TYR A 155 20.22 -5.50 8.69
CA TYR A 155 20.32 -4.12 9.15
C TYR A 155 20.91 -4.12 10.56
N ALA A 156 22.18 -3.73 10.69
CA ALA A 156 22.81 -3.59 12.00
C ALA A 156 22.20 -2.38 12.74
N ASN A 157 21.95 -2.51 14.05
CA ASN A 157 21.53 -1.41 14.93
C ASN A 157 20.38 -0.55 14.38
N ILE A 158 19.25 -1.18 14.02
CA ILE A 158 18.05 -0.46 13.60
C ILE A 158 17.63 0.53 14.70
N GLN A 159 17.65 1.83 14.39
CA GLN A 159 17.17 2.88 15.30
C GLN A 159 15.68 3.13 15.12
N LYS A 160 15.23 3.13 13.87
CA LYS A 160 13.87 3.53 13.50
C LYS A 160 13.43 2.82 12.24
N VAL A 161 12.16 2.41 12.23
CA VAL A 161 11.49 1.90 11.03
C VAL A 161 10.20 2.67 10.84
N LEU A 162 9.99 3.18 9.64
CA LEU A 162 8.81 3.93 9.23
C LEU A 162 8.09 3.19 8.10
N PHE A 163 6.77 3.08 8.21
CA PHE A 163 5.90 2.76 7.09
C PHE A 163 5.38 4.06 6.50
N GLU A 164 5.47 4.21 5.18
CA GLU A 164 5.03 5.39 4.45
C GLU A 164 4.09 4.97 3.33
N ALA A 165 2.96 5.65 3.19
CA ALA A 165 2.03 5.42 2.10
C ALA A 165 1.27 6.69 1.67
N SER A 166 0.86 6.72 0.42
CA SER A 166 -0.01 7.76 -0.15
C SER A 166 -1.04 7.14 -1.09
N THR A 167 -2.23 7.76 -1.12
CA THR A 167 -3.34 7.28 -1.95
C THR A 167 -4.07 8.44 -2.60
N HIS A 168 -4.76 8.14 -3.70
CA HIS A 168 -5.80 9.01 -4.25
C HIS A 168 -7.00 8.18 -4.73
N VAL A 169 -8.11 8.86 -4.99
CA VAL A 169 -9.34 8.29 -5.53
C VAL A 169 -9.67 9.07 -6.81
N PRO A 170 -9.58 8.44 -8.00
CA PRO A 170 -9.66 9.17 -9.26
C PRO A 170 -11.02 9.81 -9.57
N SER A 171 -12.12 9.17 -9.16
CA SER A 171 -13.45 9.46 -9.72
C SER A 171 -14.46 10.01 -8.71
N THR A 172 -14.16 9.97 -7.41
CA THR A 172 -15.14 10.28 -6.36
C THR A 172 -14.45 10.55 -5.02
N ASN A 173 -15.23 10.97 -4.02
CA ASN A 173 -14.79 11.09 -2.64
C ASN A 173 -15.19 9.85 -1.85
N GLN A 174 -14.23 9.21 -1.21
CA GLN A 174 -14.47 8.13 -0.25
C GLN A 174 -13.35 8.10 0.78
N ILE A 175 -13.61 7.43 1.91
CA ILE A 175 -12.55 7.07 2.85
C ILE A 175 -11.80 5.86 2.31
N VAL A 176 -10.47 5.95 2.34
CA VAL A 176 -9.55 4.84 2.05
C VAL A 176 -8.78 4.52 3.32
N GLU A 177 -8.70 3.24 3.65
CA GLU A 177 -7.87 2.77 4.75
C GLU A 177 -6.76 1.87 4.19
N VAL A 178 -5.54 2.10 4.65
CA VAL A 178 -4.33 1.39 4.22
C VAL A 178 -3.65 0.83 5.46
N ARG A 179 -3.10 -0.37 5.38
CA ARG A 179 -2.27 -0.92 6.46
C ARG A 179 -1.18 -1.84 5.94
N LEU A 180 -0.22 -2.14 6.81
CA LEU A 180 0.82 -3.12 6.55
C LEU A 180 0.47 -4.45 7.25
N TYR A 181 0.64 -5.55 6.51
CA TYR A 181 0.40 -6.91 7.00
C TYR A 181 1.67 -7.75 6.82
N ASN A 182 2.06 -8.48 7.87
CA ASN A 182 3.13 -9.47 7.79
C ASN A 182 2.55 -10.77 7.23
N GLU A 183 2.82 -11.05 5.95
CA GLU A 183 2.34 -12.25 5.25
C GLU A 183 2.99 -13.53 5.81
N THR A 184 4.22 -13.45 6.32
CA THR A 184 4.94 -14.61 6.86
C THR A 184 4.33 -15.09 8.17
N ASP A 185 4.10 -14.17 9.11
CA ASP A 185 3.64 -14.49 10.46
C ASP A 185 2.13 -14.26 10.67
N LYS A 186 1.43 -13.83 9.61
CA LYS A 186 -0.03 -13.67 9.54
C LYS A 186 -0.62 -12.69 10.56
N TYR A 187 0.03 -11.55 10.78
CA TYR A 187 -0.48 -10.51 11.68
C TYR A 187 -0.44 -9.10 11.05
N VAL A 188 -1.31 -8.22 11.53
CA VAL A 188 -1.32 -6.80 11.16
C VAL A 188 -0.20 -6.07 11.91
N VAL A 189 0.65 -5.36 11.18
CA VAL A 189 1.75 -4.61 11.80
C VAL A 189 1.18 -3.46 12.62
N SER A 190 1.49 -3.43 13.91
CA SER A 190 1.03 -2.38 14.82
C SER A 190 1.41 -0.98 14.32
N ASN A 191 0.53 0.00 14.54
CA ASN A 191 0.69 1.40 14.12
C ASN A 191 0.80 1.63 12.61
N SER A 192 0.51 0.64 11.76
CA SER A 192 0.61 0.79 10.31
C SER A 192 -0.68 1.22 9.62
N GLU A 193 -1.80 1.34 10.36
CA GLU A 193 -3.10 1.68 9.78
C GLU A 193 -3.24 3.19 9.55
N PHE A 194 -3.55 3.57 8.32
CA PHE A 194 -3.78 4.95 7.89
C PHE A 194 -5.20 5.12 7.40
N LEU A 195 -5.82 6.23 7.79
CA LEU A 195 -7.12 6.68 7.30
C LEU A 195 -6.95 7.93 6.44
N TYR A 196 -7.49 7.87 5.23
CA TYR A 196 -7.51 8.95 4.26
C TYR A 196 -8.95 9.44 4.06
N PRO A 197 -9.35 10.56 4.70
CA PRO A 197 -10.75 10.96 4.78
C PRO A 197 -11.30 11.67 3.52
N SER A 198 -10.56 11.71 2.41
CA SER A 198 -10.98 12.39 1.16
C SER A 198 -10.27 11.82 -0.06
N GLY A 199 -10.96 11.82 -1.20
CA GLY A 199 -10.51 11.18 -2.44
C GLY A 199 -9.47 11.96 -3.26
N THR A 200 -9.30 13.26 -3.02
CA THR A 200 -8.56 14.12 -3.95
C THR A 200 -7.14 14.50 -3.51
N THR A 201 -6.70 14.11 -2.31
CA THR A 201 -5.39 14.55 -1.78
C THR A 201 -4.40 13.41 -1.63
N GLN A 202 -3.32 13.46 -2.41
CA GLN A 202 -2.12 12.60 -2.32
C GLN A 202 -1.28 12.92 -1.07
N ASN A 203 -1.89 12.81 0.11
CA ASN A 203 -1.15 13.07 1.34
C ASN A 203 -0.29 11.86 1.68
N PHE A 204 1.01 12.06 1.89
CA PHE A 204 1.83 11.04 2.53
C PHE A 204 1.43 10.90 4.00
N ARG A 205 1.22 9.66 4.44
CA ARG A 205 1.10 9.28 5.84
C ARG A 205 2.33 8.46 6.21
N ILE A 206 2.78 8.64 7.44
CA ILE A 206 3.99 8.03 7.97
C ILE A 206 3.68 7.57 9.39
N ALA A 207 4.09 6.34 9.74
CA ALA A 207 4.07 5.88 11.11
C ALA A 207 5.29 5.02 11.44
N ALA A 208 5.72 5.08 12.69
CA ALA A 208 6.75 4.20 13.21
C ALA A 208 6.18 2.81 13.45
N ILE A 209 6.88 1.79 12.97
CA ILE A 209 6.48 0.39 13.06
C ILE A 209 7.61 -0.46 13.63
N GLN A 210 7.29 -1.71 13.96
CA GLN A 210 8.27 -2.72 14.35
C GLN A 210 8.30 -3.83 13.31
N LEU A 211 9.50 -4.18 12.85
CA LEU A 211 9.69 -5.35 12.01
C LEU A 211 9.80 -6.60 12.88
N GLY A 212 9.22 -7.70 12.41
CA GLY A 212 9.52 -9.04 12.90
C GLY A 212 10.98 -9.40 12.71
N GLN A 213 11.47 -10.31 13.55
CA GLN A 213 12.85 -10.81 13.49
C GLN A 213 13.04 -11.75 12.29
N GLY A 214 14.18 -11.64 11.61
CA GLY A 214 14.52 -12.46 10.44
C GLY A 214 13.91 -11.96 9.13
N ALA A 215 13.94 -12.81 8.11
CA ALA A 215 13.29 -12.59 6.82
C ALA A 215 11.77 -12.72 6.94
N LYS A 216 11.07 -11.61 6.66
CA LYS A 216 9.60 -11.51 6.68
C LYS A 216 9.09 -10.83 5.43
N THR A 217 7.99 -11.32 4.88
CA THR A 217 7.29 -10.72 3.76
C THR A 217 6.22 -9.77 4.29
N TYR A 218 6.32 -8.50 3.93
CA TYR A 218 5.34 -7.47 4.26
C TYR A 218 4.56 -7.10 3.01
N GLN A 219 3.24 -7.03 3.15
CA GLN A 219 2.31 -6.67 2.09
C GLN A 219 1.38 -5.55 2.53
N VAL A 220 0.95 -4.72 1.59
CA VAL A 220 -0.01 -3.66 1.86
C VAL A 220 -1.42 -4.19 1.68
N GLN A 221 -2.30 -3.87 2.64
CA GLN A 221 -3.73 -4.12 2.56
C GLN A 221 -4.48 -2.80 2.44
N MET A 222 -5.56 -2.82 1.66
CA MET A 222 -6.45 -1.69 1.48
C MET A 222 -7.91 -2.11 1.58
N LYS A 223 -8.73 -1.19 2.07
CA LYS A 223 -10.18 -1.23 1.92
C LYS A 223 -10.72 0.18 1.68
N THR A 224 -11.91 0.25 1.13
CA THR A 224 -12.57 1.50 0.77
C THR A 224 -13.99 1.52 1.32
N GLN A 225 -14.45 2.69 1.75
CA GLN A 225 -15.77 2.85 2.35
C GLN A 225 -16.92 2.60 1.36
N LEU A 226 -16.74 3.03 0.11
CA LEU A 226 -17.80 3.05 -0.91
C LEU A 226 -17.53 2.09 -2.09
N GLN A 227 -16.49 1.26 -2.01
CA GLN A 227 -16.11 0.29 -3.04
C GLN A 227 -15.75 0.90 -4.41
N TYR A 228 -15.51 2.22 -4.48
CA TYR A 228 -14.90 2.82 -5.68
C TYR A 228 -13.40 2.58 -5.68
N SER A 229 -12.81 2.68 -6.87
CA SER A 229 -11.37 2.46 -7.05
C SER A 229 -10.56 3.50 -6.29
N ALA A 230 -9.74 3.04 -5.36
CA ALA A 230 -8.69 3.84 -4.74
C ALA A 230 -7.33 3.33 -5.24
N VAL A 231 -6.42 4.26 -5.50
CA VAL A 231 -5.08 3.99 -5.98
C VAL A 231 -4.09 4.26 -4.84
N LEU A 232 -3.17 3.32 -4.64
CA LEU A 232 -1.98 3.47 -3.82
C LEU A 232 -0.85 4.02 -4.70
N ASP A 233 -0.53 5.28 -4.52
CA ASP A 233 0.47 6.00 -5.32
C ASP A 233 1.90 5.61 -4.98
N GLN A 234 2.15 5.44 -3.69
CA GLN A 234 3.45 5.02 -3.19
C GLN A 234 3.26 4.28 -1.88
N SER A 235 4.06 3.23 -1.68
CA SER A 235 4.24 2.59 -0.38
C SER A 235 5.67 2.12 -0.21
N ARG A 236 6.24 2.34 0.98
CA ARG A 236 7.61 1.91 1.30
C ARG A 236 7.84 1.76 2.79
N ILE A 237 8.87 1.00 3.13
CA ILE A 237 9.45 0.92 4.48
C ILE A 237 10.79 1.66 4.47
N HIS A 238 10.95 2.59 5.40
CA HIS A 238 12.17 3.36 5.60
C HIS A 238 12.84 2.94 6.90
N ILE A 239 14.07 2.43 6.82
CA ILE A 239 14.88 1.95 7.95
C ILE A 239 16.07 2.90 8.13
N THR A 240 16.30 3.33 9.37
CA THR A 240 17.49 4.11 9.77
C THR A 240 18.35 3.28 10.72
N THR A 241 19.65 3.19 10.46
CA THR A 241 20.65 2.42 11.25
C THR A 241 21.84 3.29 11.67
N ASN A 242 22.64 2.84 12.63
CA ASN A 242 23.86 3.52 13.10
C ASN A 242 25.04 2.59 13.41
#